data_AF-A0A5R2MUX0-F1
#
_entry.id   AF-A0A5R2MUX0-F1
#
_cell.length_a   1.000
_cell.length_b   1.000
_cell.length_c   1.000
_cell.angle_alpha   90.00
_cell.angle_beta   90.00
_cell.angle_gamma   90.00
#
_symmetry.space_group_name_H-M   'P 1'
#
loop_
_entity.id
_entity.type
_entity.pdbx_description
1 polymer ?
#
loop_
_entity_poly.entity_id
_entity_poly.type
_entity_poly.pdbx_seq_one_letter_code
_entity_poly.pdbx_strand_id
1 'polypeptide(L)' 'MKAVLLPGEHWLANRRGSLEVSLHDLRNPEFVSAYEKALFDKLPDVAARHFTVVRTGRMEGAVIERHGNLPGGLGPDR' A
#
# COMPACT_ATOMS: atom_id res chain seq x y z
N MET A 1 11.01 15.03 -3.58
CA MET A 1 11.07 13.77 -2.81
C MET A 1 9.99 12.85 -3.33
N LYS A 2 10.32 11.60 -3.67
CA LYS A 2 9.35 10.60 -4.11
C LYS A 2 9.58 9.35 -3.26
N ALA A 3 8.85 9.22 -2.16
CA ALA A 3 9.11 8.18 -1.17
C ALA A 3 7.86 7.89 -0.33
N VAL A 4 7.77 6.65 0.16
CA VAL A 4 6.98 6.32 1.35
C VAL A 4 7.85 6.62 2.56
N LEU A 5 7.31 7.37 3.52
CA LEU A 5 8.06 7.78 4.70
C LEU A 5 7.98 6.68 5.76
N LEU A 6 9.12 6.34 6.35
CA LEU A 6 9.20 5.42 7.48
C LEU A 6 8.66 6.07 8.76
N PRO A 7 8.37 5.31 9.82
CA PRO A 7 8.00 5.88 11.11
C PRO A 7 9.00 6.95 11.57
N GLY A 8 8.48 8.09 12.04
CA GLY A 8 9.27 9.25 12.44
C GLY A 8 8.52 10.56 12.20
N GLU A 9 9.11 11.67 12.62
CA GLU A 9 8.58 13.00 12.31
C GLU A 9 9.05 13.45 10.93
N HIS A 10 8.11 13.95 10.12
CA HIS A 10 8.39 14.42 8.77
C HIS A 10 7.69 15.74 8.50
N TRP A 11 8.42 16.70 7.91
CA TRP A 11 7.84 17.95 7.41
C TRP A 11 7.76 17.93 5.89
N LEU A 12 6.56 18.05 5.35
CA LEU A 12 6.31 18.16 3.91
C LEU A 12 5.97 19.61 3.57
N ALA A 13 6.77 20.22 2.70
CA ALA A 13 6.52 21.58 2.25
C ALA A 13 5.27 21.62 1.36
N ASN A 14 4.20 22.28 1.82
CA ASN A 14 2.98 22.50 1.03
C ASN A 14 3.15 23.68 0.05
N ARG A 15 4.09 23.55 -0.88
CA ARG A 15 4.32 24.60 -1.89
C ARG A 15 3.13 24.63 -2.84
N ARG A 16 2.48 25.80 -2.96
CA ARG A 16 1.30 26.04 -3.82
C ARG A 16 0.01 25.35 -3.39
N GLY A 17 -0.12 24.90 -2.14
CA GLY A 17 -1.37 24.35 -1.62
C GLY A 17 -1.75 22.97 -2.21
N SER A 18 -0.79 22.25 -2.78
CA SER A 18 -1.04 20.95 -3.45
C SER A 18 -0.86 19.73 -2.54
N LEU A 19 -0.77 19.91 -1.22
CA LEU A 19 -0.73 18.80 -0.28
C LEU A 19 -2.13 18.20 -0.12
N GLU A 20 -2.28 16.95 -0.52
CA GLU A 20 -3.47 16.14 -0.27
C GLU A 20 -3.22 15.19 0.91
N VAL A 21 -4.20 15.07 1.80
CA VAL A 21 -4.16 14.16 2.95
C VAL A 21 -5.32 13.20 2.86
N SER A 22 -5.02 11.90 2.83
CA SER A 22 -6.02 10.83 2.85
C SER A 22 -5.83 10.00 4.12
N LEU A 23 -6.92 9.76 4.86
CA LEU A 23 -6.92 8.87 6.01
C LEU A 23 -7.25 7.46 5.53
N HIS A 24 -6.43 6.48 5.96
CA HIS A 24 -6.62 5.08 5.64
C HIS A 24 -6.96 4.30 6.91
N ASP A 25 -7.96 3.42 6.81
CA ASP A 25 -8.32 2.53 7.88
C ASP A 25 -7.33 1.37 7.97
N LEU A 26 -6.57 1.32 9.07
CA LEU A 26 -5.55 0.29 9.29
C LEU A 26 -6.15 -1.05 9.73
N ARG A 27 -7.46 -1.15 9.93
CA ARG A 27 -8.14 -2.44 10.22
C ARG A 27 -8.11 -3.37 9.02
N ASN A 28 -8.14 -2.83 7.80
CA ASN A 28 -7.91 -3.58 6.57
C ASN A 28 -6.47 -3.35 6.13
N PRO A 29 -5.61 -4.38 6.10
CA PRO A 29 -4.18 -4.22 5.83
C PRO A 29 -3.87 -4.05 4.33
N GLU A 30 -4.78 -3.46 3.57
CA GLU A 30 -4.64 -3.20 2.14
C GLU A 30 -4.26 -1.75 1.92
N PHE A 31 -3.33 -1.52 1.00
CA PHE A 31 -2.99 -0.17 0.58
C PHE A 31 -4.04 0.33 -0.41
N VAL A 32 -5.12 0.91 0.10
CA VAL A 32 -6.21 1.46 -0.74
C VAL A 32 -6.00 2.95 -0.95
N SER A 33 -5.40 3.34 -2.08
CA SER A 33 -5.16 4.75 -2.42
C SER A 33 -5.45 5.02 -3.90
N ALA A 34 -5.98 6.22 -4.22
CA ALA A 34 -6.12 6.68 -5.61
C ALA A 34 -4.77 6.73 -6.36
N TYR A 35 -3.66 6.76 -5.63
CA TYR A 35 -2.32 6.80 -6.18
C TYR A 35 -1.66 5.43 -6.34
N GLU A 36 -2.34 4.32 -6.03
CA GLU A 36 -1.79 2.97 -6.10
C GLU A 36 -1.13 2.69 -7.46
N LYS A 37 -1.89 2.83 -8.55
CA LYS A 37 -1.37 2.62 -9.91
C LYS A 37 -0.16 3.49 -10.19
N ALA A 38 -0.21 4.77 -9.83
CA ALA A 38 0.89 5.70 -10.05
C ALA A 38 2.13 5.34 -9.22
N LEU A 39 1.96 4.82 -8.01
CA LEU A 39 3.03 4.36 -7.13
C LEU A 39 3.75 3.16 -7.75
N PHE A 40 3.01 2.12 -8.13
CA PHE A 40 3.60 0.92 -8.74
C PHE A 40 4.18 1.18 -10.13
N ASP A 41 3.58 2.08 -10.92
CA ASP A 41 4.09 2.42 -12.26
C ASP A 41 5.34 3.31 -12.22
N LYS A 42 5.35 4.34 -11.36
CA LYS A 42 6.36 5.41 -11.41
C LYS A 42 7.45 5.25 -10.35
N LEU A 43 7.22 4.45 -9.31
CA LEU A 43 8.11 4.25 -8.17
C LEU A 43 8.18 2.77 -7.75
N PRO A 44 8.48 1.84 -8.67
CA PRO A 44 8.46 0.40 -8.39
C PRO A 44 9.43 0.01 -7.28
N ASP A 45 10.62 0.62 -7.21
CA ASP A 45 11.62 0.32 -6.17
C ASP A 45 11.14 0.72 -4.77
N VAL A 46 10.42 1.86 -4.68
CA VAL A 46 9.82 2.30 -3.42
C VAL A 46 8.70 1.33 -3.04
N ALA A 47 7.86 0.95 -4.00
CA ALA A 47 6.79 0.00 -3.74
C ALA A 47 7.33 -1.35 -3.23
N ALA A 48 8.35 -1.90 -3.90
CA ALA A 48 8.97 -3.17 -3.53
C ALA A 48 9.61 -3.15 -2.13
N ARG A 49 10.12 -2.00 -1.69
CA ARG A 49 10.72 -1.85 -0.36
C ARG A 49 9.69 -1.83 0.77
N HIS A 50 8.49 -1.29 0.51
CA HIS A 50 7.53 -0.95 1.57
C HIS A 50 6.27 -1.79 1.57
N PHE A 51 5.95 -2.47 0.46
CA PHE A 51 4.73 -3.27 0.32
C PHE A 51 5.05 -4.70 -0.07
N THR A 52 4.22 -5.61 0.40
CA THR A 52 4.14 -6.98 -0.11
C THR A 52 3.00 -7.04 -1.12
N VAL A 53 3.29 -7.41 -2.36
CA VAL A 53 2.27 -7.62 -3.39
C VAL A 53 1.92 -9.11 -3.40
N VAL A 54 0.65 -9.41 -3.13
CA VAL A 54 0.09 -10.76 -3.25
C VAL A 54 -0.76 -10.79 -4.52
N ARG A 55 -0.51 -11.77 -5.39
CA ARG A 55 -1.32 -12.03 -6.59
C ARG A 55 -1.75 -13.48 -6.56
N THR A 56 -2.99 -13.74 -6.94
CA THR A 56 -3.57 -15.08 -7.00
C THR A 56 -3.90 -15.42 -8.44
N GLY A 57 -3.53 -16.61 -8.92
CA GLY A 57 -4.07 -17.11 -10.17
C GLY A 57 -5.59 -17.37 -10.12
N ARG A 58 -6.18 -17.67 -11.27
CA ARG A 58 -7.64 -17.90 -11.43
C ARG A 58 -8.22 -19.02 -10.56
N MET A 59 -7.38 -19.94 -10.11
CA MET A 59 -7.77 -21.09 -9.27
C MET A 59 -7.02 -21.11 -7.93
N GLU A 60 -6.36 -20.00 -7.59
CA GLU A 60 -5.53 -19.91 -6.40
C GLU A 60 -6.19 -18.94 -5.41
N GLY A 61 -6.14 -19.27 -4.13
CA GLY A 61 -6.45 -18.34 -3.05
C GLY A 61 -5.19 -18.08 -2.23
N ALA A 62 -5.06 -16.89 -1.68
CA ALA A 62 -3.97 -16.54 -0.79
C ALA A 62 -4.50 -16.25 0.61
N VAL A 63 -3.86 -16.84 1.62
CA VAL A 63 -4.09 -16.52 3.02
C VAL A 63 -2.98 -15.60 3.48
N ILE A 64 -3.35 -14.43 4.00
CA ILE A 64 -2.39 -13.45 4.51
C ILE A 64 -2.47 -13.51 6.04
N GLU A 65 -1.34 -13.80 6.68
CA GLU A 65 -1.23 -13.80 8.13
C GLU A 65 -0.26 -12.68 8.56
N ARG A 66 -0.62 -11.94 9.60
CA ARG A 66 0.21 -10.86 10.15
C ARG A 66 0.16 -10.85 11.67
N HIS A 67 1.33 -10.89 12.31
CA HIS A 67 1.47 -10.87 13.78
C HIS A 67 0.66 -11.97 14.47
N GLY A 68 0.59 -13.16 13.87
CA GLY A 68 -0.17 -14.30 14.40
C GLY A 68 -1.70 -14.18 14.26
N ASN A 69 -2.19 -13.14 13.57
CA ASN A 69 -3.60 -12.97 13.25
C ASN A 69 -3.82 -13.13 11.75
N LEU A 70 -4.91 -13.79 11.36
CA LEU A 70 -5.43 -13.84 9.99
C LEU A 70 -6.31 -12.61 9.75
N PRO A 71 -5.83 -11.54 9.09
CA PRO A 71 -6.63 -10.36 8.86
C PRO A 71 -7.58 -10.53 7.66
N GLY A 72 -7.35 -11.53 6.79
CA GLY A 72 -8.16 -11.80 5.60
C GLY A 72 -7.54 -12.79 4.63
N GLY A 73 -8.34 -13.24 3.65
CA GLY A 73 -7.91 -14.08 2.53
C GLY A 73 -8.28 -13.44 1.19
N LEU A 74 -7.39 -13.57 0.20
CA LEU A 74 -7.62 -13.13 -1.17
C LEU A 74 -8.20 -14.30 -1.97
N GLY A 75 -9.39 -14.10 -2.54
CA GLY A 75 -9.95 -15.04 -3.51
C GLY A 75 -9.21 -14.97 -4.86
N PRO A 76 -9.51 -15.89 -5.79
CA PRO A 76 -8.82 -15.92 -7.10
C PRO A 76 -9.00 -14.64 -7.90
N ASP A 77 -7.96 -14.22 -8.63
CA ASP A 77 -8.10 -13.10 -9.57
C ASP A 77 -9.05 -13.46 -10.72
N ARG A 78 -9.82 -12.46 -11.17
CA ARG A 78 -10.76 -12.56 -12.30
C ARG A 78 -10.12 -12.18 -13.63
#